data_AF-A0A2V7VZV8-F1
#
_entry.id   AF-A0A2V7VZV8-F1
#
_cell.length_a   1.000
_cell.length_b   1.000
_cell.length_c   1.000
_cell.angle_alpha   90.00
_cell.angle_beta   90.00
_cell.angle_gamma   90.00
#
_symmetry.space_group_name_H-M   'P 1'
#
loop_
_entity.id
_entity.type
_entity.pdbx_description
1 polymer ?
#
loop_
_entity_poly.entity_id
_entity_poly.type
_entity_poly.pdbx_seq_one_letter_code
_entity_poly.pdbx_strand_id
1 'polypeptide(L)'
;MRRLKRLVGIINIVGLIAGAVLAVAAAFTIANVIRLTMMLYHEEIQIMRLVGATERIIRGPFLVEGLLQGTIGAAVSIVLLFAAYFVGQRMLAPTNSLLWSFLFAGFLPWQKIAALLAGGMIAGYLGSWLSVRESGEEWVG
;
A
#
# COMPACT_ATOMS: atom_id res chain seq x y z
N MET A 1 13.52 33.23 0.28
CA MET A 1 12.83 32.26 -0.61
C MET A 1 13.65 31.07 -1.11
N ARG A 2 14.89 31.23 -1.62
CA ARG A 2 15.65 30.11 -2.23
C ARG A 2 16.03 28.96 -1.27
N ARG A 3 16.26 29.25 0.02
CA ARG A 3 16.59 28.23 1.05
C ARG A 3 15.38 27.37 1.45
N LEU A 4 14.19 27.99 1.59
CA LEU A 4 12.94 27.29 1.90
C LEU A 4 12.54 26.31 0.78
N LYS A 5 12.60 26.75 -0.49
CA LYS A 5 12.28 25.89 -1.64
C LYS A 5 13.22 24.68 -1.74
N ARG A 6 14.49 24.85 -1.38
CA ARG A 6 15.48 23.75 -1.35
C ARG A 6 15.19 22.73 -0.24
N LEU A 7 14.84 23.20 0.96
CA LEU A 7 14.47 22.32 2.08
C LEU A 7 13.20 21.52 1.78
N VAL A 8 12.17 22.16 1.24
CA VAL A 8 10.93 21.48 0.81
C VAL A 8 11.22 20.46 -0.30
N GLY A 9 12.09 20.80 -1.25
CA GLY A 9 12.51 19.86 -2.30
C GLY A 9 13.20 18.60 -1.75
N ILE A 10 14.12 18.77 -0.79
CA ILE A 10 14.80 17.65 -0.14
C ILE A 10 13.79 16.78 0.62
N ILE A 11 12.90 17.38 1.40
CA ILE A 11 11.87 16.64 2.16
C ILE A 11 10.98 15.83 1.22
N ASN A 12 10.56 16.40 0.08
CA ASN A 12 9.75 15.68 -0.91
C ASN A 12 10.50 14.48 -1.51
N ILE A 13 11.79 14.63 -1.84
CA ILE A 13 12.59 13.53 -2.41
C ILE A 13 12.78 12.42 -1.38
N VAL A 14 13.13 12.78 -0.15
CA VAL A 14 13.30 11.80 0.95
C VAL A 14 11.98 11.08 1.23
N GLY A 15 10.86 11.81 1.28
CA GLY A 15 9.54 11.23 1.45
C GLY A 15 9.14 10.30 0.30
N LEU A 16 9.47 10.66 -0.94
CA LEU A 16 9.22 9.82 -2.11
C LEU A 16 10.04 8.51 -2.06
N ILE A 17 11.32 8.60 -1.73
CA ILE A 17 12.21 7.43 -1.61
C ILE A 17 11.72 6.52 -0.47
N ALA A 18 11.44 7.09 0.70
CA ALA A 18 10.93 6.32 1.84
C ALA A 18 9.59 5.64 1.51
N GLY A 19 8.67 6.37 0.87
CA GLY A 19 7.39 5.83 0.41
C GLY A 19 7.56 4.69 -0.59
N ALA A 20 8.48 4.81 -1.54
CA ALA A 20 8.78 3.75 -2.51
C ALA A 20 9.33 2.50 -1.82
N VAL A 21 10.26 2.64 -0.87
CA VAL A 21 10.80 1.52 -0.09
C VAL A 21 9.71 0.81 0.70
N LEU A 22 8.83 1.57 1.37
CA LEU A 22 7.70 1.00 2.10
C LEU A 22 6.70 0.29 1.18
N ALA A 23 6.45 0.82 -0.01
CA ALA A 23 5.59 0.17 -1.01
C ALA A 23 6.16 -1.19 -1.46
N VAL A 24 7.47 -1.26 -1.71
CA VAL A 24 8.16 -2.52 -2.04
C VAL A 24 8.10 -3.49 -0.86
N ALA A 25 8.36 -3.03 0.36
CA ALA A 25 8.27 -3.86 1.56
C ALA A 25 6.86 -4.44 1.73
N ALA A 26 5.82 -3.63 1.52
CA ALA A 26 4.42 -4.07 1.58
C ALA A 26 4.12 -5.14 0.51
N ALA A 27 4.59 -4.95 -0.73
CA ALA A 27 4.44 -5.94 -1.79
C ALA A 27 5.12 -7.28 -1.42
N PHE A 28 6.32 -7.22 -0.84
CA PHE A 28 7.04 -8.40 -0.38
C PHE A 28 6.31 -9.11 0.76
N THR A 29 5.74 -8.36 1.71
CA THR A 29 4.90 -8.93 2.78
C THR A 29 3.67 -9.64 2.22
N ILE A 30 2.95 -9.02 1.27
CA ILE A 30 1.79 -9.63 0.62
C ILE A 30 2.21 -10.94 -0.06
N ALA A 31 3.31 -10.92 -0.82
CA ALA A 31 3.83 -12.11 -1.50
C ALA A 31 4.15 -13.24 -0.53
N ASN A 32 4.77 -12.91 0.61
CA ASN A 32 5.10 -13.89 1.63
C ASN A 32 3.86 -14.52 2.27
N VAL A 33 2.83 -13.72 2.55
CA VAL A 33 1.55 -14.21 3.07
C VAL A 33 0.88 -15.15 2.07
N ILE A 34 0.81 -14.78 0.79
CA ILE A 34 0.22 -15.62 -0.26
C ILE A 34 0.93 -16.97 -0.35
N ARG A 35 2.27 -16.99 -0.34
CA ARG A 35 3.05 -18.25 -0.36
C ARG A 35 2.71 -19.16 0.83
N LEU A 36 2.65 -18.59 2.03
CA LEU A 36 2.26 -19.34 3.24
C LEU A 36 0.83 -19.91 3.10
N THR A 37 -0.11 -19.11 2.60
CA THR A 37 -1.49 -19.56 2.37
C THR A 37 -1.55 -20.69 1.35
N MET A 38 -0.82 -20.58 0.24
CA MET A 38 -0.77 -21.64 -0.78
C MET A 38 -0.21 -22.96 -0.23
N MET A 39 0.79 -22.91 0.65
CA MET A 39 1.34 -24.11 1.30
C MET A 39 0.31 -24.78 2.21
N LEU A 40 -0.49 -24.00 2.94
CA LEU A 40 -1.52 -24.52 3.85
C LEU A 40 -2.67 -25.22 3.12
N TYR A 41 -3.03 -24.75 1.91
CA TYR A 41 -4.14 -25.28 1.12
C TYR A 41 -3.69 -26.10 -0.11
N HIS A 42 -2.45 -26.60 -0.11
CA HIS A 42 -1.88 -27.32 -1.25
C HIS A 42 -2.72 -28.54 -1.68
N GLU A 43 -3.24 -29.30 -0.72
CA GLU A 43 -4.04 -30.50 -0.98
C GLU A 43 -5.38 -30.17 -1.67
N GLU A 44 -6.07 -29.11 -1.24
CA GLU A 44 -7.31 -28.65 -1.88
C GLU A 44 -7.05 -28.18 -3.32
N ILE A 45 -5.94 -27.48 -3.57
CA ILE A 45 -5.55 -27.03 -4.91
C ILE A 45 -5.28 -28.24 -5.82
N GLN A 46 -4.64 -29.30 -5.31
CA GLN A 46 -4.45 -30.54 -6.07
C GLN A 46 -5.77 -31.21 -6.44
N ILE A 47 -6.75 -31.26 -5.51
CA ILE A 47 -8.09 -31.77 -5.80
C ILE A 47 -8.77 -30.92 -6.88
N MET A 48 -8.71 -29.59 -6.79
CA MET A 48 -9.29 -28.71 -7.82
C MET A 48 -8.66 -28.93 -9.20
N ARG A 49 -7.34 -29.20 -9.26
CA ARG A 49 -6.66 -29.54 -10.52
C ARG A 49 -7.13 -30.87 -11.11
N LEU A 50 -7.40 -31.88 -10.27
CA LEU A 50 -7.88 -33.20 -10.71
C LEU A 50 -9.30 -33.14 -11.34
N VAL A 51 -10.13 -32.19 -10.93
CA VAL A 51 -11.48 -31.97 -11.50
C VAL A 51 -11.45 -31.05 -12.74
N GLY A 52 -10.26 -30.64 -13.19
CA GLY A 52 -10.08 -29.82 -14.41
C GLY A 52 -10.28 -28.32 -14.22
N ALA A 53 -10.13 -27.81 -12.98
CA ALA A 53 -10.25 -26.38 -12.73
C ALA A 53 -9.20 -25.57 -13.51
N THR A 54 -9.66 -24.51 -14.19
CA THR A 54 -8.78 -23.60 -14.92
C THR A 54 -7.87 -22.83 -13.96
N GLU A 55 -6.61 -22.58 -14.33
CA GLU A 55 -5.63 -21.78 -13.57
C GLU A 55 -6.16 -20.42 -13.08
N ARG A 56 -7.17 -19.85 -13.74
CA ARG A 56 -7.85 -18.61 -13.31
C ARG A 56 -8.67 -18.76 -12.03
N ILE A 57 -9.26 -19.93 -11.80
CA ILE A 57 -10.04 -20.23 -10.58
C ILE A 57 -9.10 -20.32 -9.38
N ILE A 58 -7.92 -20.91 -9.58
CA ILE A 58 -6.89 -21.03 -8.55
C ILE A 58 -6.28 -19.65 -8.25
N ARG A 59 -6.01 -18.82 -9.27
CA ARG A 59 -5.37 -17.50 -9.12
C ARG A 59 -6.30 -16.37 -8.68
N GLY A 60 -7.61 -16.51 -8.92
CA GLY A 60 -8.64 -15.54 -8.57
C GLY A 60 -8.62 -15.07 -7.11
N PRO A 61 -8.68 -15.97 -6.10
CA PRO A 61 -8.73 -15.57 -4.69
C PRO A 61 -7.50 -14.76 -4.27
N PHE A 62 -6.30 -15.15 -4.72
CA PHE A 62 -5.05 -14.45 -4.37
C PHE A 62 -4.99 -13.02 -4.91
N LEU A 63 -5.56 -12.77 -6.09
CA LEU A 63 -5.64 -11.43 -6.67
C LEU A 63 -6.58 -10.52 -5.86
N VAL A 64 -7.68 -11.10 -5.36
CA VAL A 64 -8.65 -10.40 -4.51
C VAL A 64 -8.07 -10.12 -3.13
N GLU A 65 -7.33 -11.06 -2.53
CA GLU A 65 -6.64 -10.84 -1.25
C GLU A 65 -5.68 -9.66 -1.31
N GLY A 66 -4.86 -9.56 -2.37
CA GLY A 66 -3.93 -8.43 -2.54
C GLY A 66 -4.63 -7.08 -2.71
N LEU A 67 -5.72 -7.05 -3.50
CA LEU A 67 -6.57 -5.88 -3.62
C LEU A 67 -7.16 -5.47 -2.27
N LEU A 68 -7.74 -6.42 -1.53
CA LEU A 68 -8.32 -6.17 -0.21
C LEU A 68 -7.27 -5.64 0.76
N GLN A 69 -6.11 -6.27 0.84
CA GLN A 69 -5.03 -5.84 1.72
C GLN A 69 -4.53 -4.42 1.38
N GLY A 70 -4.38 -4.11 0.08
CA GLY A 70 -4.04 -2.75 -0.38
C GLY A 70 -5.10 -1.71 -0.04
N THR A 71 -6.38 -2.05 -0.21
CA THR A 71 -7.51 -1.16 0.12
C THR A 71 -7.59 -0.86 1.62
N ILE A 72 -7.47 -1.89 2.45
CA ILE A 72 -7.51 -1.77 3.91
C ILE A 72 -6.30 -0.96 4.38
N GLY A 73 -5.11 -1.25 3.86
CA GLY A 73 -3.90 -0.47 4.18
C GLY A 73 -4.04 1.01 3.84
N ALA A 74 -4.62 1.35 2.69
CA ALA A 74 -4.88 2.74 2.31
C ALA A 74 -5.93 3.41 3.21
N ALA A 75 -7.02 2.70 3.54
CA ALA A 75 -8.04 3.21 4.46
C ALA A 75 -7.47 3.48 5.86
N VAL A 76 -6.69 2.54 6.39
CA VAL A 76 -5.98 2.70 7.68
C VAL A 76 -5.00 3.87 7.63
N SER A 77 -4.25 4.02 6.53
CA SER A 77 -3.32 5.13 6.34
C SER A 77 -4.03 6.49 6.39
N ILE A 78 -5.22 6.61 5.77
CA ILE A 78 -6.02 7.84 5.80
C ILE A 78 -6.49 8.15 7.22
N VAL A 79 -6.95 7.14 7.96
CA VAL A 79 -7.39 7.29 9.35
C VAL A 79 -6.22 7.74 10.24
N LEU A 80 -5.04 7.13 10.07
CA LEU A 80 -3.83 7.55 10.79
C LEU A 80 -3.41 8.98 10.43
N LEU A 81 -3.51 9.36 9.15
CA LEU A 81 -3.21 10.73 8.70
C LEU A 81 -4.17 11.75 9.32
N PHE A 82 -5.46 11.39 9.42
CA PHE A 82 -6.48 12.21 10.08
C PHE A 82 -6.21 12.34 11.58
N ALA A 83 -5.88 11.24 12.26
CA ALA A 83 -5.51 11.27 13.67
C ALA A 83 -4.26 12.13 13.91
N ALA A 84 -3.22 11.98 13.08
CA ALA A 84 -2.00 12.78 13.15
C ALA A 84 -2.28 14.27 12.93
N TYR A 85 -3.16 14.62 11.99
CA TYR A 85 -3.60 15.99 11.77
C TYR A 85 -4.30 16.56 13.02
N PHE A 86 -5.24 15.82 13.60
CA PHE A 86 -5.98 16.24 14.79
C PHE A 86 -5.09 16.41 16.03
N VAL A 87 -4.18 15.47 16.27
CA VAL A 87 -3.20 15.56 17.36
C VAL A 87 -2.24 16.73 17.13
N GLY A 88 -1.77 16.90 15.89
CA GLY A 88 -0.91 18.02 15.50
C GLY A 88 -1.54 19.37 15.83
N GLN A 89 -2.81 19.56 15.45
CA GLN A 89 -3.55 20.78 15.76
C GLN A 89 -3.72 21.05 17.27
N ARG A 90 -3.84 20.01 18.10
CA ARG A 90 -4.03 20.15 19.55
C ARG A 90 -2.74 20.31 20.33
N MET A 91 -1.66 19.61 19.96
CA MET A 91 -0.44 19.54 20.76
C MET A 91 0.59 20.62 20.42
N LEU A 92 0.66 21.06 19.17
CA LEU A 92 1.56 22.13 18.78
C LEU A 92 0.76 23.44 18.83
N ALA A 93 0.97 24.23 19.88
CA ALA A 93 0.42 25.57 20.03
C ALA A 93 0.63 26.41 18.76
N PRO A 94 -0.23 27.40 18.45
CA PRO A 94 -0.13 28.24 17.26
C PRO A 94 1.12 29.11 17.35
N THR A 95 2.26 28.52 17.02
CA THR A 95 3.47 29.28 16.76
C THR A 95 3.17 29.97 15.44
N ASN A 96 3.17 31.30 15.45
CA ASN A 96 2.73 32.21 14.38
C ASN A 96 3.59 32.15 13.10
N SER A 97 4.00 30.94 12.71
CA SER A 97 4.84 30.61 11.58
C SER A 97 3.96 30.40 10.36
N LEU A 98 4.30 31.05 9.24
CA LEU A 98 3.71 30.81 7.93
C LEU A 98 3.64 29.33 7.54
N LEU A 99 4.56 28.50 8.07
CA LEU A 99 4.55 27.04 7.87
C LEU A 99 3.36 26.36 8.56
N TRP A 100 2.91 26.86 9.71
CA TRP A 100 1.75 26.33 10.43
C TRP A 100 0.47 26.55 9.64
N SER A 101 0.28 27.77 9.15
CA SER A 101 -0.85 28.08 8.27
C SER A 101 -0.80 27.28 6.96
N PHE A 102 0.38 27.00 6.39
CA PHE A 102 0.50 26.18 5.18
C PHE A 102 0.24 24.68 5.42
N LEU A 103 0.65 24.13 6.56
CA LEU A 103 0.50 22.71 6.89
C LEU A 103 -0.89 22.37 7.43
N PHE A 104 -1.54 23.30 8.13
CA PHE A 104 -2.81 23.05 8.82
C PHE A 104 -4.01 23.85 8.27
N ALA A 105 -3.85 24.61 7.17
CA ALA A 105 -4.94 25.37 6.51
C ALA A 105 -6.16 24.54 6.10
N GLY A 106 -6.03 23.23 5.99
CA GLY A 106 -7.12 22.31 5.75
C GLY A 106 -6.62 20.86 5.73
N PHE A 107 -7.53 19.93 6.03
CA PHE A 107 -7.24 18.51 5.83
C PHE A 107 -7.03 18.22 4.33
N LEU A 108 -6.35 17.10 4.04
CA LEU A 108 -5.99 16.68 2.70
C LEU A 108 -7.19 16.81 1.74
N PRO A 109 -7.08 17.51 0.61
CA PRO A 109 -8.18 17.67 -0.32
C PRO A 109 -8.64 16.31 -0.84
N TRP A 110 -9.93 16.17 -1.14
CA TRP A 110 -10.55 14.88 -1.48
C TRP A 110 -9.84 14.17 -2.65
N GLN A 111 -9.27 14.92 -3.60
CA GLN A 111 -8.49 14.35 -4.71
C GLN A 111 -7.26 13.58 -4.23
N LYS A 112 -6.57 14.05 -3.19
CA LYS A 112 -5.39 13.37 -2.63
C LYS A 112 -5.79 12.14 -1.81
N ILE A 113 -6.93 12.17 -1.13
CA ILE A 113 -7.49 11.01 -0.43
C ILE A 113 -7.84 9.92 -1.45
N ALA A 114 -8.54 10.30 -2.53
CA ALA A 114 -8.86 9.40 -3.62
C ALA A 114 -7.58 8.84 -4.29
N ALA A 115 -6.56 9.68 -4.48
CA ALA A 115 -5.27 9.22 -5.00
C ALA A 115 -4.55 8.25 -4.04
N LEU A 116 -4.67 8.42 -2.73
CA LEU A 116 -4.10 7.51 -1.74
C LEU A 116 -4.80 6.14 -1.77
N LEU A 117 -6.13 6.14 -1.84
CA LEU A 117 -6.94 4.93 -1.98
C LEU A 117 -6.64 4.19 -3.29
N ALA A 118 -6.67 4.91 -4.40
CA ALA A 118 -6.34 4.36 -5.71
C ALA A 118 -4.89 3.86 -5.74
N GLY A 119 -3.96 4.59 -5.15
CA GLY A 119 -2.55 4.20 -5.03
C GLY A 119 -2.38 2.90 -4.24
N GLY A 120 -3.03 2.76 -3.09
CA GLY A 120 -2.97 1.53 -2.30
C GLY A 120 -3.69 0.35 -2.95
N MET A 121 -4.81 0.58 -3.62
CA MET A 121 -5.49 -0.43 -4.46
C MET A 121 -4.57 -0.95 -5.57
N ILE A 122 -3.97 -0.02 -6.34
CA ILE A 122 -3.06 -0.37 -7.44
C ILE A 122 -1.81 -1.07 -6.90
N ALA A 123 -1.23 -0.58 -5.81
CA ALA A 123 -0.06 -1.21 -5.19
C ALA A 123 -0.37 -2.62 -4.67
N GLY A 124 -1.53 -2.84 -4.03
CA GLY A 124 -1.97 -4.16 -3.58
C GLY A 124 -2.26 -5.12 -4.74
N TYR A 125 -2.91 -4.63 -5.79
CA TYR A 125 -3.15 -5.38 -7.02
C TYR A 125 -1.83 -5.79 -7.71
N LEU A 126 -0.92 -4.83 -7.90
CA LEU A 126 0.38 -5.08 -8.53
C LEU A 126 1.25 -6.00 -7.67
N GLY A 127 1.23 -5.84 -6.35
CA GLY A 127 1.96 -6.70 -5.42
C GLY A 127 1.49 -8.15 -5.49
N SER A 128 0.17 -8.39 -5.50
CA SER A 128 -0.37 -9.74 -5.68
C SER A 128 -0.11 -10.29 -7.09
N TRP A 129 -0.26 -9.47 -8.13
CA TRP A 129 0.01 -9.88 -9.50
C TRP A 129 1.49 -10.29 -9.71
N LEU A 130 2.43 -9.55 -9.14
CA LEU A 130 3.86 -9.89 -9.16
C LEU A 130 4.13 -11.22 -8.43
N SER A 131 3.57 -11.38 -7.23
CA SER A 131 3.75 -12.62 -6.44
C SER A 131 3.23 -13.87 -7.17
N VAL A 132 2.06 -13.78 -7.81
CA VAL A 132 1.46 -14.91 -8.54
C VAL A 132 2.30 -15.29 -9.76
N ARG A 133 3.02 -14.35 -10.37
CA ARG A 133 3.92 -14.63 -11.50
C ARG A 133 5.21 -15.31 -11.04
N GLU A 134 5.78 -14.85 -9.94
CA GLU A 134 7.03 -15.37 -9.39
C GLU A 134 6.87 -16.79 -8.80
N SER A 135 5.68 -17.08 -8.24
CA SER A 135 5.31 -18.44 -7.78
C SER A 135 5.14 -19.46 -8.92
N GLY A 136 5.17 -19.03 -10.19
CA GLY A 136 5.08 -19.93 -11.34
C GLY A 136 6.41 -20.58 -11.72
N GLU A 137 7.55 -20.02 -11.32
CA GLU A 137 8.87 -20.53 -11.71
C GLU A 137 9.47 -21.50 -10.68
N GLU A 138 9.07 -21.44 -9.40
CA GLU A 138 9.56 -22.37 -8.36
C GLU A 138 8.96 -23.79 -8.44
N TRP A 139 7.88 -24.00 -9.21
CA TRP A 139 7.22 -25.32 -9.35
C TRP A 139 7.53 -26.05 -10.67
N VAL A 140 8.47 -25.53 -11.46
CA VAL A 140 8.95 -26.17 -12.72
C VAL A 140 10.41 -26.62 -12.61
N GLY A 141 11.04 -26.44 -11.45
CA GLY A 141 12.40 -26.92 -11.14
C GLY A 141 12.42 -28.24 -10.38
#